data_AF-A0A7L2SW84-F1
#
_entry.id   AF-A0A7L2SW84-F1
#
_cell.length_a   1.000
_cell.length_b   1.000
_cell.length_c   1.000
_cell.angle_alpha   90.00
_cell.angle_beta   90.00
_cell.angle_gamma   90.00
#
_symmetry.space_group_name_H-M   'P 1'
#
loop_
_entity.id
_entity.type
_entity.pdbx_description
1 polymer ?
#
loop_
_entity_poly.entity_id
_entity_poly.type
_entity_poly.pdbx_seq_one_letter_code
_entity_poly.pdbx_strand_id
1 'polypeptide(L)'
;QYKLCKVRKIFVATKGIPHLVTHDARTIRYPDPLIKVNDTVQIDLETGKITDFIKFDTGNLCMVTGGANLGRIGVITNRERHPGSFDVVHVKDANGNSFATRLSNIFVIGKGNKPWISLPRGKGIRLTIAEERDKRLAAKQSSG
;
A
#
# COMPACT_ATOMS: atom_id res chain seq x y z
N GLN A 1 -8.83 1.73 -18.37
CA GLN A 1 -8.94 1.09 -17.02
C GLN A 1 -7.58 1.15 -16.31
N TYR A 2 -7.44 1.06 -14.98
CA TYR A 2 -6.12 1.18 -14.34
C TYR A 2 -5.85 0.16 -13.23
N LYS A 3 -4.56 0.04 -12.87
CA LYS A 3 -4.11 -0.62 -11.64
C LYS A 3 -3.05 0.21 -10.92
N LEU A 4 -2.84 -0.09 -9.65
CA LEU A 4 -1.76 0.48 -8.85
C LEU A 4 -0.56 -0.45 -8.83
N CYS A 5 0.64 0.12 -8.96
CA CYS A 5 1.88 -0.62 -8.92
C CYS A 5 2.91 0.06 -8.01
N LYS A 6 3.37 -0.64 -6.98
CA LYS A 6 4.50 -0.20 -6.14
C LYS A 6 5.80 -0.23 -6.92
N VAL A 7 6.60 0.83 -6.79
CA VAL A 7 7.94 0.99 -7.37
C VAL A 7 8.97 0.25 -6.52
N ARG A 8 9.71 -0.70 -7.12
CA ARG A 8 10.75 -1.48 -6.44
C ARG A 8 12.15 -0.95 -6.64
N LYS A 9 12.47 -0.48 -7.85
CA LYS A 9 13.77 0.12 -8.16
C LYS A 9 13.65 1.10 -9.31
N ILE A 10 14.54 2.09 -9.31
CA ILE A 10 14.73 3.05 -10.40
C ILE A 10 16.21 2.98 -10.74
N PHE A 11 16.54 2.92 -12.02
CA PHE A 11 17.92 2.88 -12.50
C PHE A 11 18.03 3.59 -13.84
N VAL A 12 19.25 4.02 -14.18
CA VAL A 12 19.57 4.61 -15.48
C VAL A 12 20.17 3.52 -16.36
N ALA A 13 19.56 3.26 -17.50
CA ALA A 13 20.02 2.28 -18.47
C ALA A 13 21.01 2.90 -19.48
N THR A 14 21.36 2.14 -20.51
CA THR A 14 22.19 2.63 -21.61
C THR A 14 21.61 3.91 -22.22
N LYS A 15 22.50 4.78 -22.70
CA LYS A 15 22.15 6.11 -23.24
C LYS A 15 21.49 7.06 -22.22
N GLY A 16 21.67 6.82 -20.92
CA GLY A 16 21.21 7.74 -19.88
C GLY A 16 19.68 7.73 -19.66
N ILE A 17 18.98 6.71 -20.16
CA ILE A 17 17.52 6.64 -20.08
C ILE A 17 17.10 6.15 -18.69
N PRO A 18 16.24 6.86 -17.94
CA PRO A 18 15.73 6.37 -16.66
C PRO A 18 14.65 5.30 -16.87
N HIS A 19 14.75 4.23 -16.09
CA HIS A 19 13.81 3.12 -16.03
C HIS A 19 13.30 2.92 -14.60
N LEU A 20 12.01 2.65 -14.50
CA LEU A 20 11.34 2.26 -13.27
C LEU A 20 10.90 0.81 -13.36
N VAL A 21 11.10 0.04 -12.29
CA VAL A 21 10.61 -1.34 -12.17
C VAL A 21 9.60 -1.45 -11.05
N THR A 22 8.45 -2.01 -11.38
CA THR A 22 7.34 -2.23 -10.44
C THR A 22 7.42 -3.61 -9.79
N HIS A 23 6.60 -3.81 -8.75
CA HIS A 23 6.49 -5.09 -8.05
C HIS A 23 5.96 -6.25 -8.90
N ASP A 24 5.19 -5.96 -9.95
CA ASP A 24 4.72 -6.91 -10.95
C ASP A 24 5.66 -7.04 -12.17
N ALA A 25 6.94 -6.69 -11.99
CA ALA A 25 8.02 -6.83 -12.96
C ALA A 25 7.89 -6.00 -14.26
N ARG A 26 6.98 -5.01 -14.31
CA ARG A 26 6.92 -4.07 -15.44
C ARG A 26 8.09 -3.11 -15.38
N THR A 27 8.62 -2.80 -16.55
CA THR A 27 9.68 -1.79 -16.72
C THR A 27 9.14 -0.64 -17.55
N ILE A 28 9.10 0.56 -16.97
CA ILE A 28 8.56 1.77 -17.61
C ILE A 28 9.71 2.75 -17.83
N ARG A 29 9.84 3.23 -19.07
CA ARG A 29 10.85 4.20 -19.48
C ARG A 29 10.36 5.62 -19.24
N TYR A 30 11.29 6.53 -19.01
CA TYR A 30 11.01 7.96 -18.80
C TYR A 30 9.95 8.23 -17.72
N PRO A 31 10.10 7.64 -16.51
CA PRO A 31 9.21 8.00 -15.40
C PRO A 31 9.43 9.47 -14.99
N ASP A 32 8.42 10.05 -14.33
CA ASP A 32 8.55 11.37 -13.71
C ASP A 32 9.71 11.38 -12.69
N PRO A 33 10.63 12.37 -12.72
CA PRO A 33 11.77 12.47 -11.79
C PRO A 33 11.39 12.53 -10.30
N LEU A 34 10.16 12.94 -9.99
CA LEU A 34 9.62 13.04 -8.64
C LEU A 34 9.27 11.67 -8.03
N ILE A 35 9.11 10.63 -8.85
CA ILE A 35 8.81 9.27 -8.40
C ILE A 35 10.06 8.65 -7.77
N LYS A 36 9.90 8.11 -6.55
CA LYS A 36 10.97 7.44 -5.80
C LYS A 36 10.63 5.97 -5.52
N VAL A 37 11.61 5.24 -5.00
CA VAL A 37 11.44 3.84 -4.60
C VAL A 37 10.44 3.76 -3.43
N ASN A 38 9.57 2.76 -3.46
CA ASN A 38 8.43 2.53 -2.55
C ASN A 38 7.18 3.38 -2.79
N ASP A 39 7.23 4.35 -3.70
CA ASP A 39 6.03 5.04 -4.17
C ASP A 39 5.11 4.08 -4.93
N THR A 40 3.87 4.49 -5.14
CA THR A 40 2.90 3.76 -5.96
C THR A 40 2.58 4.57 -7.20
N VAL A 41 2.65 3.94 -8.37
CA VAL A 41 2.23 4.54 -9.64
C VAL A 41 0.89 3.95 -10.08
N GLN A 42 0.03 4.79 -10.63
CA GLN A 42 -1.18 4.38 -11.33
C GLN A 42 -0.82 4.14 -12.80
N ILE A 43 -1.10 2.93 -13.27
CA ILE A 43 -0.81 2.51 -14.64
C ILE A 43 -2.13 2.28 -15.36
N ASP A 44 -2.29 2.95 -16.50
CA ASP A 44 -3.34 2.62 -17.44
C ASP A 44 -3.03 1.27 -18.11
N LEU A 45 -3.99 0.35 -18.03
CA LEU A 45 -3.84 -1.02 -18.51
C LEU A 45 -3.76 -1.09 -20.04
N GLU A 46 -4.37 -0.14 -20.74
CA GLU A 46 -4.43 -0.13 -22.21
C GLU A 46 -3.11 0.39 -22.79
N THR A 47 -2.63 1.54 -22.31
CA THR A 47 -1.41 2.17 -22.83
C THR A 47 -0.13 1.71 -22.14
N GLY A 48 -0.23 1.14 -20.93
CA GLY A 48 0.91 0.81 -20.08
C GLY A 48 1.67 2.02 -19.54
N LYS A 49 1.12 3.24 -19.71
CA LYS A 49 1.73 4.49 -19.24
C LYS A 49 1.30 4.80 -17.81
N ILE A 50 2.15 5.55 -17.12
CA ILE A 50 1.85 6.08 -15.78
C ILE A 50 0.95 7.30 -15.95
N THR A 51 -0.18 7.34 -15.24
CA THR A 51 -1.14 8.45 -15.27
C THR A 51 -0.95 9.40 -14.09
N ASP A 52 -0.77 8.87 -12.90
CA ASP A 52 -0.53 9.61 -11.65
C ASP A 52 0.28 8.72 -10.68
N PHE A 53 0.78 9.30 -9.60
CA PHE A 53 1.53 8.58 -8.56
C PHE A 53 1.22 9.10 -7.16
N ILE A 54 1.53 8.26 -6.18
CA ILE A 54 1.39 8.53 -4.75
C ILE A 54 2.76 8.33 -4.10
N LYS A 55 3.24 9.38 -3.44
CA LYS A 55 4.48 9.32 -2.68
C LYS A 55 4.31 8.47 -1.42
N PHE A 56 5.32 7.69 -1.09
CA PHE A 56 5.44 7.03 0.19
C PHE A 56 5.83 8.06 1.25
N ASP A 57 4.80 8.58 1.93
CA ASP A 57 4.93 9.58 2.97
C ASP A 57 3.93 9.29 4.11
N THR A 58 4.20 9.90 5.27
CA THR A 58 3.29 9.93 6.40
C THR A 58 1.95 10.57 6.01
N GLY A 59 0.87 10.08 6.62
CA GLY A 59 -0.49 10.53 6.31
C GLY A 59 -1.15 9.85 5.12
N ASN A 60 -0.43 9.06 4.31
CA ASN A 60 -1.02 8.33 3.20
C ASN A 60 -1.59 6.96 3.60
N LEU A 61 -2.64 6.53 2.90
CA LEU A 61 -3.29 5.25 3.13
C LEU A 61 -2.46 4.12 2.54
N CYS A 62 -2.26 3.06 3.31
CA CYS A 62 -1.50 1.90 2.90
C CYS A 62 -2.24 0.59 3.22
N MET A 63 -1.91 -0.44 2.45
CA MET A 63 -2.29 -1.83 2.66
C MET A 63 -1.03 -2.64 2.95
N VAL A 64 -1.14 -3.57 3.89
CA VAL A 64 -0.07 -4.51 4.20
C VAL A 64 -0.16 -5.72 3.26
N THR A 65 0.91 -6.01 2.54
CA THR A 65 0.99 -7.10 1.56
C THR A 65 1.70 -8.35 2.07
N GLY A 66 2.17 -8.37 3.32
CA GLY A 66 2.86 -9.54 3.88
C GLY A 66 3.13 -9.47 5.39
N GLY A 67 3.46 -10.62 5.98
CA GLY A 67 3.71 -10.77 7.41
C GLY A 67 2.42 -10.90 8.25
N ALA A 68 2.54 -10.79 9.57
CA ALA A 68 1.43 -11.02 10.51
C ALA A 68 0.24 -10.06 10.37
N ASN A 69 0.46 -8.89 9.77
CA ASN A 69 -0.57 -7.86 9.55
C ASN A 69 -1.11 -7.85 8.10
N LEU A 70 -0.89 -8.90 7.32
CA LEU A 70 -1.36 -9.04 5.93
C LEU A 70 -2.83 -8.66 5.78
N GLY A 71 -3.15 -7.89 4.73
CA GLY A 71 -4.51 -7.48 4.39
C GLY A 71 -5.07 -6.33 5.24
N ARG A 72 -4.35 -5.88 6.27
CA ARG A 72 -4.75 -4.70 7.06
C ARG A 72 -4.52 -3.42 6.27
N ILE A 73 -5.43 -2.47 6.43
CA ILE A 73 -5.36 -1.14 5.81
C ILE A 73 -5.30 -0.09 6.92
N GLY A 74 -4.45 0.91 6.74
CA GLY A 74 -4.35 2.02 7.67
C GLY A 74 -3.51 3.17 7.12
N VAL A 75 -3.43 4.24 7.88
CA VAL A 75 -2.64 5.42 7.55
C VAL A 75 -1.24 5.25 8.09
N ILE A 76 -0.24 5.56 7.27
CA ILE A 76 1.17 5.58 7.71
C ILE A 76 1.35 6.73 8.69
N THR A 77 1.73 6.42 9.92
CA THR A 77 1.95 7.44 10.97
C THR A 77 3.41 7.82 11.08
N ASN A 78 4.30 6.83 11.05
CA ASN A 78 5.73 7.05 11.22
C ASN A 78 6.55 6.02 10.43
N ARG A 79 7.76 6.41 10.03
CA ARG A 79 8.77 5.54 9.44
C ARG A 79 10.04 5.62 10.28
N GLU A 80 10.37 4.52 10.93
CA GLU A 80 11.63 4.35 11.63
C GLU A 80 12.68 3.83 10.66
N ARG A 81 13.79 4.58 10.52
CA ARG A 81 14.90 4.22 9.65
C ARG A 81 15.99 3.54 10.45
N HIS A 82 16.42 2.38 9.98
CA HIS A 82 17.51 1.64 10.60
C HIS A 82 18.62 1.42 9.58
N PRO A 83 19.67 2.26 9.57
CA PRO A 83 20.80 2.09 8.65
C PRO A 83 21.41 0.69 8.78
N GLY A 84 21.54 -0.02 7.67
CA GLY A 84 22.06 -1.39 7.64
C GLY A 84 21.06 -2.49 7.99
N SER A 85 19.80 -2.14 8.31
CA SER A 85 18.73 -3.09 8.62
C SER A 85 17.43 -2.71 7.88
N PHE A 86 16.33 -3.36 8.24
CA PHE A 86 15.02 -3.11 7.65
C PHE A 86 14.36 -1.90 8.31
N ASP A 87 13.94 -0.95 7.47
CA ASP A 87 13.06 0.13 7.92
C ASP A 87 11.71 -0.42 8.40
N VAL A 88 11.25 0.11 9.53
CA VAL A 88 9.98 -0.23 10.17
C VAL A 88 8.99 0.90 9.93
N VAL A 89 7.77 0.54 9.56
CA VAL A 89 6.69 1.50 9.30
C VAL A 89 5.57 1.25 10.30
N HIS A 90 5.21 2.31 11.02
CA HIS A 90 4.07 2.32 11.92
C HIS A 90 2.83 2.75 11.14
N VAL A 91 1.76 1.99 11.33
CA VAL A 91 0.48 2.17 10.66
C VAL A 91 -0.62 2.18 11.71
N LYS A 92 -1.58 3.10 11.54
CA LYS A 92 -2.78 3.18 12.37
C LYS A 92 -4.00 2.91 11.50
N ASP A 93 -4.80 1.91 11.88
CA ASP A 93 -6.06 1.62 11.18
C ASP A 93 -7.18 2.61 11.55
N ALA A 94 -8.32 2.50 10.86
CA ALA A 94 -9.46 3.38 11.07
C ALA A 94 -10.13 3.21 12.46
N ASN A 95 -9.94 2.06 13.12
CA ASN A 95 -10.42 1.81 14.48
C ASN A 95 -9.43 2.30 15.55
N GLY A 96 -8.30 2.87 15.14
CA GLY A 96 -7.29 3.41 16.02
C GLY A 96 -6.26 2.38 16.51
N ASN A 97 -6.32 1.13 16.05
CA ASN A 97 -5.31 0.15 16.41
C ASN A 97 -4.02 0.45 15.62
N SER A 98 -2.93 0.58 16.37
CA SER A 98 -1.59 0.78 15.81
C SER A 98 -0.87 -0.56 15.67
N PHE A 99 -0.12 -0.72 14.58
CA PHE A 99 0.76 -1.86 14.38
C PHE A 99 1.96 -1.45 13.53
N ALA A 100 2.97 -2.31 13.47
CA ALA A 100 4.19 -2.07 12.70
C ALA A 100 4.44 -3.20 11.70
N THR A 101 5.04 -2.87 10.57
CA THR A 101 5.50 -3.83 9.56
C THR A 101 6.80 -3.34 8.92
N ARG A 102 7.52 -4.25 8.24
CA ARG A 102 8.68 -3.86 7.43
C ARG A 102 8.23 -3.03 6.22
N LEU A 103 9.04 -2.06 5.81
CA LEU A 103 8.81 -1.22 4.62
C LEU A 103 8.50 -2.02 3.34
N SER A 104 9.12 -3.20 3.20
CA SER A 104 8.89 -4.10 2.06
C SER A 104 7.42 -4.49 1.91
N ASN A 105 6.71 -4.64 3.04
CA ASN A 105 5.35 -5.16 3.10
C ASN A 105 4.28 -4.05 3.05
N ILE A 106 4.70 -2.78 2.93
CA ILE A 106 3.77 -1.66 2.81
C ILE A 106 3.50 -1.37 1.33
N PHE A 107 2.23 -1.21 0.97
CA PHE A 107 1.81 -0.75 -0.34
C PHE A 107 0.90 0.47 -0.18
N VAL A 108 1.30 1.62 -0.73
CA VAL A 108 0.49 2.85 -0.65
C VAL A 108 -0.66 2.75 -1.65
N ILE A 109 -1.89 2.93 -1.19
CA ILE A 109 -3.11 2.75 -2.00
C ILE A 109 -3.94 4.04 -2.14
N GLY A 110 -3.57 5.13 -1.46
CA GLY A 110 -4.35 6.36 -1.47
C GLY A 110 -3.61 7.57 -0.89
N LYS A 111 -4.10 8.77 -1.22
CA LYS A 111 -3.65 10.04 -0.64
C LYS A 111 -4.53 10.38 0.56
N GLY A 112 -3.94 10.65 1.73
CA GLY A 112 -4.72 10.86 2.95
C GLY A 112 -5.59 9.65 3.30
N ASN A 113 -6.86 9.89 3.62
CA ASN A 113 -7.87 8.84 3.87
C ASN A 113 -8.62 8.37 2.62
N LYS A 114 -8.30 8.89 1.42
CA LYS A 114 -9.01 8.56 0.19
C LYS A 114 -8.29 7.44 -0.58
N PRO A 115 -8.80 6.20 -0.58
CA PRO A 115 -8.23 5.13 -1.39
C PRO A 115 -8.43 5.41 -2.87
N TRP A 116 -7.44 5.07 -3.68
CA TRP A 116 -7.51 5.10 -5.16
C TRP A 116 -8.06 3.79 -5.73
N ILE A 117 -8.43 2.83 -4.91
CA ILE A 117 -9.07 1.58 -5.32
C ILE A 117 -10.28 1.32 -4.43
N SER A 118 -11.25 0.56 -4.94
CA SER A 118 -12.33 0.03 -4.12
C SER A 118 -11.76 -0.92 -3.07
N LEU A 119 -12.20 -0.77 -1.83
CA LEU A 119 -11.76 -1.65 -0.74
C LEU A 119 -12.70 -2.85 -0.58
N PRO A 120 -12.17 -4.03 -0.20
CA PRO A 120 -12.99 -5.19 0.10
C PRO A 120 -13.86 -4.97 1.34
N ARG A 121 -14.86 -5.85 1.53
CA ARG A 121 -15.75 -5.82 2.69
C ARG A 121 -14.92 -5.87 3.99
N GLY A 122 -15.21 -4.96 4.92
CA GLY A 122 -14.44 -4.81 6.16
C GLY A 122 -13.30 -3.79 6.07
N LYS A 123 -13.04 -3.18 4.90
CA LYS A 123 -12.09 -2.06 4.72
C LYS A 123 -10.68 -2.32 5.27
N GLY A 124 -10.25 -3.58 5.34
CA GLY A 124 -8.95 -3.97 5.89
C GLY A 124 -8.82 -3.81 7.41
N ILE A 125 -9.94 -3.78 8.14
CA ILE A 125 -9.95 -3.80 9.61
C ILE A 125 -9.93 -5.26 10.06
N ARG A 126 -8.89 -5.64 10.81
CA ARG A 126 -8.80 -6.96 11.44
C ARG A 126 -9.43 -6.88 12.82
N LEU A 127 -10.60 -7.49 12.96
CA LEU A 127 -11.29 -7.62 14.24
C LEU A 127 -10.55 -8.62 15.13
N THR A 128 -10.75 -8.47 16.44
CA THR A 128 -10.31 -9.47 17.41
C THR A 128 -11.22 -10.71 17.34
N ILE A 129 -10.73 -11.84 17.83
CA ILE A 129 -11.48 -13.11 17.84
C ILE A 129 -12.82 -12.97 18.61
N ALA A 130 -12.82 -12.17 19.68
CA ALA A 130 -14.02 -11.87 20.45
C ALA A 130 -15.04 -11.06 19.62
N GLU A 131 -14.61 -9.98 18.98
CA GLU A 131 -15.49 -9.15 18.13
C GLU A 131 -16.04 -9.94 16.93
N GLU A 132 -15.23 -10.81 16.32
CA GLU A 132 -15.70 -11.69 15.23
C GLU A 132 -16.76 -12.67 15.72
N ARG A 133 -16.59 -13.25 16.91
CA ARG A 133 -17.58 -14.13 17.53
C ARG A 133 -18.90 -13.41 17.75
N ASP A 134 -18.86 -12.22 18.35
CA ASP A 134 -20.06 -11.46 18.69
C ASP A 134 -20.80 -11.04 17.43
N LYS A 135 -20.07 -10.59 16.41
CA LYS A 135 -20.63 -10.28 15.09
C LYS A 135 -21.28 -11.49 14.42
N ARG A 136 -20.68 -12.69 14.57
CA ARG A 136 -21.24 -13.93 14.03
C ARG A 136 -22.52 -14.34 14.74
N LEU A 137 -22.59 -14.18 16.06
CA LEU A 137 -23.79 -14.49 16.86
C LEU A 137 -24.93 -13.52 16.55
N ALA A 138 -24.64 -12.22 16.50
CA ALA A 138 -25.62 -11.20 16.13
C ALA A 138 -26.20 -11.43 14.72
N ALA A 139 -25.35 -11.76 13.73
CA ALA A 139 -25.80 -12.06 12.38
C ALA A 139 -26.77 -13.25 12.32
N LYS A 140 -26.52 -14.32 13.09
CA LYS A 140 -27.41 -15.49 13.17
C LYS A 140 -28.76 -15.17 13.82
N GLN A 141 -28.77 -14.34 14.86
CA GLN A 141 -29.99 -13.94 15.56
C GLN A 141 -30.87 -13.00 14.72
N SER A 142 -30.26 -12.16 13.87
CA SER A 142 -31.00 -11.24 12.99
C SER A 142 -31.59 -11.89 11.73
N SER A 143 -31.18 -13.11 11.40
CA SER A 143 -31.58 -13.83 10.19
C SER A 143 -32.65 -14.91 10.42
N GLY A 144 -33.09 -15.09 11.66
CA GLY A 144 -34.22 -15.96 12.03
C GLY A 144 -35.42 -15.11 12.44
#